data_AF-A0A1N7PRR2-F1
#
_entry.id   AF-A0A1N7PRR2-F1
#
_cell.length_a   1.000
_cell.length_b   1.000
_cell.length_c   1.000
_cell.angle_alpha   90.00
_cell.angle_beta   90.00
_cell.angle_gamma   90.00
#
_symmetry.space_group_name_H-M   'P 1'
#
loop_
_entity.id
_entity.type
_entity.pdbx_description
1 polymer ?
#
loop_
_entity_poly.entity_id
_entity_poly.type
_entity_poly.pdbx_seq_one_letter_code
_entity_poly.pdbx_strand_id
1 'polypeptide(L)'
;MKIEHIAIWVKDLERSKEFYQKYFGAVSNEKYHNPVKNFESYFLSFDQGSRIEIMTRPDIKESENSYQSQQFGIIHLAFSVDTKEKVNELTETLRRDGYTIAGEPRTTGDGYYESVILDPENNIIEIVA
;
A
#
# COMPACT_ATOMS: atom_id res chain seq x y z
N MET A 1 -17.85 -12.54 10.18
CA MET A 1 -17.65 -11.28 9.42
C MET A 1 -16.16 -11.04 9.31
N LYS A 2 -15.67 -10.54 8.16
CA LYS A 2 -14.25 -10.25 7.92
C LYS A 2 -14.12 -9.02 7.02
N ILE A 3 -12.98 -8.35 7.02
CA ILE A 3 -12.66 -7.35 5.99
C ILE A 3 -12.57 -8.10 4.66
N GLU A 4 -13.29 -7.63 3.64
CA GLU A 4 -13.25 -8.24 2.31
C GLU A 4 -12.19 -7.56 1.44
N HIS A 5 -12.21 -6.23 1.41
CA HIS A 5 -11.20 -5.41 0.78
C HIS A 5 -11.08 -4.05 1.48
N ILE A 6 -10.00 -3.34 1.14
CA ILE A 6 -9.80 -1.93 1.43
C ILE A 6 -9.61 -1.22 0.09
N ALA A 7 -10.13 -0.01 -0.06
CA ALA A 7 -10.05 0.75 -1.31
C ALA A 7 -9.19 2.00 -1.13
N ILE A 8 -8.37 2.32 -2.15
CA ILE A 8 -7.42 3.44 -2.15
C ILE A 8 -7.59 4.22 -3.46
N TRP A 9 -7.77 5.53 -3.35
CA TRP A 9 -7.68 6.42 -4.51
C TRP A 9 -6.22 6.67 -4.88
N VAL A 10 -5.88 6.48 -6.14
CA VAL A 10 -4.54 6.68 -6.70
C VAL A 10 -4.61 7.57 -7.94
N LYS A 11 -3.55 8.34 -8.21
CA LYS A 11 -3.45 9.19 -9.40
C LYS A 11 -2.98 8.36 -10.59
N ASP A 12 -1.98 7.50 -10.39
CA ASP A 12 -1.40 6.62 -11.41
C ASP A 12 -1.74 5.16 -11.11
N LEU A 13 -2.85 4.71 -11.71
CA LEU A 13 -3.40 3.37 -11.48
C LEU A 13 -2.43 2.25 -11.89
N GLU A 14 -1.69 2.42 -12.98
CA GLU A 14 -0.76 1.40 -13.47
C GLU A 14 0.48 1.32 -12.57
N ARG A 15 1.03 2.48 -12.18
CA ARG A 15 2.20 2.53 -11.30
C ARG A 15 1.89 1.93 -9.92
N SER A 16 0.72 2.20 -9.35
CA SER A 16 0.31 1.58 -8.09
C SER A 16 0.13 0.07 -8.24
N LYS A 17 -0.49 -0.39 -9.33
CA LYS A 17 -0.62 -1.82 -9.62
C LYS A 17 0.75 -2.50 -9.65
N GLU A 18 1.65 -2.02 -10.49
CA GLU A 18 3.01 -2.57 -10.65
C GLU A 18 3.79 -2.61 -9.35
N PHE A 19 3.67 -1.57 -8.51
CA PHE A 19 4.30 -1.53 -7.19
C PHE A 19 3.83 -2.69 -6.29
N TYR A 20 2.52 -2.85 -6.09
CA TYR A 20 2.01 -3.90 -5.22
C TYR A 20 2.28 -5.30 -5.79
N GLN A 21 2.27 -5.47 -7.11
CA GLN A 21 2.66 -6.74 -7.74
C GLN A 21 4.14 -7.07 -7.50
N LYS A 22 5.03 -6.08 -7.67
CA LYS A 22 6.48 -6.28 -7.58
C LYS A 22 6.95 -6.54 -6.14
N TYR A 23 6.50 -5.74 -5.17
CA TYR A 23 7.07 -5.75 -3.83
C TYR A 23 6.28 -6.58 -2.82
N PHE A 24 4.97 -6.74 -3.04
CA PHE A 24 4.07 -7.43 -2.11
C PHE A 24 3.44 -8.69 -2.74
N GLY A 25 3.87 -9.07 -3.96
CA GLY A 25 3.40 -10.28 -4.64
C GLY A 25 1.91 -10.24 -5.01
N ALA A 26 1.30 -9.06 -5.10
CA ALA A 26 -0.11 -8.96 -5.44
C ALA A 26 -0.40 -9.49 -6.86
N VAL A 27 -1.60 -10.04 -7.06
CA VAL A 27 -2.12 -10.44 -8.36
C VAL A 27 -3.32 -9.56 -8.68
N SER A 28 -3.27 -8.81 -9.79
CA SER A 28 -4.41 -8.01 -10.23
C SER A 28 -5.42 -8.84 -11.03
N ASN A 29 -6.68 -8.44 -10.97
CA ASN A 29 -7.68 -8.81 -11.96
C ASN A 29 -7.51 -8.03 -13.28
N GLU A 30 -8.45 -8.23 -14.20
CA GLU A 30 -8.61 -7.35 -15.36
C GLU A 30 -9.09 -5.96 -14.94
N LYS A 31 -8.65 -4.93 -15.69
CA LYS A 31 -9.03 -3.54 -15.44
C LYS A 31 -10.53 -3.38 -15.58
N TYR A 32 -11.17 -2.84 -14.55
CA TYR A 32 -12.53 -2.33 -14.67
C TYR A 32 -12.51 -0.87 -15.13
N HIS A 33 -13.36 -0.52 -16.10
CA HIS A 33 -13.51 0.86 -16.58
C HIS A 33 -14.99 1.20 -16.75
N ASN A 34 -15.40 2.32 -16.16
CA ASN A 34 -16.71 2.93 -16.32
C ASN A 34 -16.56 4.31 -17.01
N PRO A 35 -16.83 4.40 -18.32
CA PRO A 35 -16.62 5.64 -19.08
C PRO A 35 -17.62 6.75 -18.72
N VAL A 36 -18.80 6.41 -18.22
CA VAL A 36 -19.81 7.42 -17.82
C VAL A 36 -19.36 8.16 -16.57
N LYS A 37 -18.63 7.48 -15.67
CA LYS A 37 -18.12 8.04 -14.41
C LYS A 37 -16.64 8.41 -14.46
N ASN A 38 -15.95 8.17 -15.58
CA ASN A 38 -14.49 8.25 -15.70
C ASN A 38 -13.75 7.50 -14.58
N PHE A 39 -14.28 6.34 -14.19
CA PHE A 39 -13.75 5.55 -13.08
C PHE A 39 -13.03 4.33 -13.62
N GLU A 40 -11.84 4.07 -13.12
CA GLU A 40 -11.07 2.86 -13.38
C GLU A 40 -10.61 2.23 -12.08
N SER A 41 -10.57 0.90 -12.00
CA SER A 41 -10.02 0.20 -10.84
C SER A 41 -9.43 -1.17 -11.15
N TYR A 42 -8.59 -1.63 -10.23
CA TYR A 42 -8.11 -3.01 -10.11
C TYR A 42 -8.39 -3.52 -8.71
N PHE A 43 -8.74 -4.80 -8.61
CA PHE A 43 -8.60 -5.56 -7.37
C PHE A 43 -7.27 -6.30 -7.37
N LEU A 44 -6.49 -6.05 -6.33
CA LEU A 44 -5.22 -6.68 -6.02
C LEU A 44 -5.45 -7.72 -4.93
N SER A 45 -5.15 -8.98 -5.26
CA SER A 45 -5.32 -10.12 -4.35
C SER A 45 -3.97 -10.64 -3.90
N PHE A 46 -3.92 -11.18 -2.69
CA PHE A 46 -2.77 -11.86 -2.11
C PHE A 46 -3.11 -13.35 -1.94
N ASP A 47 -2.14 -14.16 -1.50
CA ASP A 47 -2.34 -15.59 -1.26
C ASP A 47 -3.56 -15.85 -0.37
N GLN A 48 -3.76 -15.01 0.66
CA GLN A 48 -4.88 -15.07 1.58
C GLN A 48 -5.26 -13.68 2.10
N GLY A 49 -6.42 -13.58 2.76
CA GLY A 49 -6.85 -12.38 3.47
C GLY A 49 -7.66 -11.41 2.62
N SER A 50 -7.54 -10.12 2.96
CA SER A 50 -8.26 -9.03 2.32
C SER A 50 -7.61 -8.63 0.99
N ARG A 51 -8.40 -8.08 0.07
CA ARG A 51 -7.91 -7.50 -1.19
C ARG A 51 -7.71 -5.99 -1.08
N ILE A 52 -6.95 -5.41 -2.00
CA ILE A 52 -6.86 -3.95 -2.16
C ILE A 52 -7.54 -3.56 -3.48
N GLU A 53 -8.51 -2.67 -3.43
CA GLU A 53 -9.01 -1.99 -4.62
C GLU A 53 -8.23 -0.69 -4.82
N ILE A 54 -7.37 -0.64 -5.83
CA ILE A 54 -6.80 0.64 -6.28
C ILE A 54 -7.72 1.21 -7.35
N MET A 55 -8.08 2.48 -7.22
CA MET A 55 -9.06 3.13 -8.08
C MET A 55 -8.66 4.56 -8.40
N THR A 56 -9.09 5.05 -9.56
CA THR A 56 -8.81 6.43 -9.99
C THR A 56 -10.02 7.06 -10.65
N ARG A 57 -10.15 8.39 -10.47
CA ARG A 57 -11.16 9.23 -11.12
C ARG A 57 -10.65 10.69 -11.15
N PRO A 58 -10.84 11.45 -12.26
CA PRO A 58 -10.20 12.76 -12.42
C PRO A 58 -10.60 13.87 -11.44
N ASP A 59 -11.76 13.77 -10.79
CA ASP A 59 -12.31 14.78 -9.88
C ASP A 59 -11.92 14.55 -8.40
N ILE A 60 -11.16 13.48 -8.09
CA ILE A 60 -10.73 13.19 -6.73
C ILE A 60 -9.69 14.23 -6.31
N LYS A 61 -9.92 14.82 -5.13
CA LYS A 61 -9.02 15.81 -4.55
C LYS A 61 -7.85 15.13 -3.85
N GLU A 62 -6.71 15.82 -3.83
CA GLU A 62 -5.56 15.38 -3.06
C GLU A 62 -5.89 15.39 -1.56
N SER A 63 -5.39 14.38 -0.87
CA SER A 63 -5.46 14.29 0.59
C SER A 63 -4.35 15.15 1.20
N GLU A 64 -4.65 15.84 2.30
CA GLU A 64 -3.64 16.50 3.12
C GLU A 64 -2.94 15.53 4.09
N ASN A 65 -3.46 14.30 4.22
CA ASN A 65 -2.89 13.25 5.06
C ASN A 65 -1.52 12.83 4.51
N SER A 66 -0.52 12.78 5.39
CA SER A 66 0.84 12.38 5.09
C SER A 66 1.47 11.71 6.31
N TYR A 67 2.66 11.14 6.15
CA TYR A 67 3.40 10.61 7.29
C TYR A 67 3.69 11.67 8.36
N GLN A 68 3.96 12.91 7.97
CA GLN A 68 4.27 14.02 8.88
C GLN A 68 3.04 14.75 9.42
N SER A 69 1.91 14.71 8.72
CA SER A 69 0.68 15.40 9.09
C SER A 69 -0.51 14.46 8.91
N GLN A 70 -0.95 13.87 10.03
CA GLN A 70 -2.00 12.85 10.01
C GLN A 70 -3.38 13.44 10.37
N GLN A 71 -4.44 12.89 9.76
CA GLN A 71 -5.84 13.24 10.01
C GLN A 71 -6.63 12.04 10.53
N PHE A 72 -7.68 12.25 11.33
CA PHE A 72 -8.52 11.13 11.81
C PHE A 72 -9.13 10.31 10.65
N GLY A 73 -8.98 8.99 10.69
CA GLY A 73 -9.47 8.09 9.66
C GLY A 73 -8.57 6.86 9.48
N ILE A 74 -8.58 6.31 8.26
CA ILE A 74 -7.63 5.26 7.85
C ILE A 74 -6.26 5.90 7.62
N ILE A 75 -5.23 5.42 8.31
CA ILE A 75 -3.90 6.04 8.31
C ILE A 75 -2.90 5.27 7.45
N HIS A 76 -2.84 3.95 7.62
CA HIS A 76 -1.84 3.09 6.99
C HIS A 76 -2.42 1.71 6.69
N LEU A 77 -1.68 0.93 5.92
CA LEU A 77 -1.88 -0.51 5.74
C LEU A 77 -0.63 -1.25 6.20
N ALA A 78 -0.81 -2.38 6.88
CA ALA A 78 0.30 -3.23 7.30
C ALA A 78 0.32 -4.53 6.50
N PHE A 79 1.50 -4.92 6.01
CA PHE A 79 1.75 -6.18 5.32
C PHE A 79 2.65 -7.05 6.19
N SER A 80 2.17 -8.26 6.49
CA SER A 80 2.94 -9.24 7.27
C SER A 80 3.92 -10.00 6.39
N VAL A 81 5.14 -10.18 6.87
CA VAL A 81 6.17 -11.09 6.33
C VAL A 81 6.62 -12.04 7.44
N ASP A 82 7.17 -13.20 7.06
CA ASP A 82 7.39 -14.29 8.02
C ASP A 82 8.49 -14.05 9.05
N THR A 83 9.41 -13.10 8.80
CA THR A 83 10.64 -12.94 9.60
C THR A 83 11.11 -11.49 9.63
N LYS A 84 11.87 -11.15 10.67
CA LYS A 84 12.53 -9.84 10.81
C LYS A 84 13.51 -9.57 9.67
N GLU A 85 14.18 -10.63 9.21
CA GLU A 85 15.10 -10.60 8.08
C GLU A 85 14.38 -10.19 6.80
N LYS A 86 13.18 -10.75 6.53
CA LYS A 86 12.35 -10.34 5.39
C LYS A 86 11.91 -8.88 5.47
N VAL A 87 11.64 -8.35 6.67
CA VAL A 87 11.38 -6.90 6.84
C VAL A 87 12.59 -6.13 6.32
N ASN A 88 13.79 -6.41 6.86
CA ASN A 88 15.03 -5.73 6.47
C ASN A 88 15.32 -5.82 4.97
N GLU A 89 15.20 -7.02 4.38
CA GLU A 89 15.46 -7.26 2.95
C GLU A 89 14.51 -6.47 2.04
N LEU A 90 13.22 -6.46 2.37
CA LEU A 90 12.22 -5.74 1.59
C LEU A 90 12.40 -4.22 1.73
N THR A 91 12.68 -3.73 2.94
CA THR A 91 12.97 -2.31 3.20
C THR A 91 14.17 -1.84 2.38
N GLU A 92 15.28 -2.59 2.37
CA GLU A 92 16.48 -2.20 1.62
C GLU A 92 16.28 -2.32 0.11
N THR A 93 15.48 -3.29 -0.34
CA THR A 93 15.09 -3.38 -1.76
C THR A 93 14.29 -2.15 -2.19
N LEU A 94 13.30 -1.74 -1.40
CA LEU A 94 12.51 -0.52 -1.64
C LEU A 94 13.38 0.74 -1.60
N ARG A 95 14.30 0.84 -0.64
CA ARG A 95 15.26 1.97 -0.55
C ARG A 95 16.10 2.09 -1.80
N ARG A 96 16.70 0.97 -2.25
CA ARG A 96 17.54 0.93 -3.46
C ARG A 96 16.76 1.29 -4.71
N ASP A 97 15.49 0.89 -4.78
CA ASP A 97 14.60 1.18 -5.90
C ASP A 97 14.01 2.61 -5.84
N GLY A 98 14.39 3.41 -4.83
CA GLY A 98 14.10 4.85 -4.74
C GLY A 98 12.85 5.22 -3.96
N TYR A 99 12.25 4.28 -3.21
CA TYR A 99 11.10 4.56 -2.35
C TYR A 99 11.52 5.16 -1.00
N THR A 100 10.64 5.99 -0.43
CA THR A 100 10.88 6.65 0.85
C THR A 100 10.73 5.65 2.00
N ILE A 101 11.79 5.50 2.79
CA ILE A 101 11.73 4.80 4.07
C ILE A 101 11.40 5.86 5.14
N ALA A 102 10.12 5.90 5.54
CA ALA A 102 9.60 6.85 6.52
C ALA A 102 9.97 6.47 7.96
N GLY A 103 10.17 5.17 8.21
CA GLY A 103 10.61 4.64 9.50
C GLY A 103 11.52 3.42 9.30
N GLU A 104 12.73 3.50 9.85
CA GLU A 104 13.71 2.42 9.79
C GLU A 104 13.23 1.16 10.54
N PRO A 105 13.71 -0.04 10.15
CA PRO A 105 13.40 -1.29 10.82
C PRO A 105 13.67 -1.23 12.33
N ARG A 106 12.66 -1.51 13.14
CA ARG A 106 12.74 -1.42 14.61
C ARG A 106 11.75 -2.35 15.29
N THR A 107 11.96 -2.58 16.58
CA THR A 107 10.91 -3.16 17.43
C THR A 107 10.06 -2.03 18.00
N THR A 108 8.74 -2.11 17.86
CA THR A 108 7.78 -1.14 18.39
C THR A 108 7.52 -1.34 19.89
N GLY A 109 6.87 -0.37 20.52
CA GLY A 109 6.50 -0.46 21.93
C GLY A 109 5.46 -1.55 22.24
N ASP A 110 4.69 -1.95 21.24
CA ASP A 110 3.68 -3.03 21.31
C ASP A 110 4.20 -4.39 20.79
N GLY A 111 5.48 -4.47 20.41
CA GLY A 111 6.21 -5.73 20.23
C GLY A 111 6.34 -6.24 18.80
N TYR A 112 5.85 -5.51 17.80
CA TYR A 112 6.09 -5.82 16.39
C TYR A 112 7.51 -5.48 15.98
N TYR A 113 8.05 -6.24 15.03
CA TYR A 113 9.23 -5.79 14.29
C TYR A 113 8.80 -5.28 12.93
N GLU A 114 8.99 -3.99 12.68
CA GLU A 114 8.44 -3.33 11.51
C GLU A 114 9.42 -2.37 10.85
N SER A 115 9.14 -2.03 9.60
CA SER A 115 9.60 -0.79 8.96
C SER A 115 8.41 -0.04 8.36
N VAL A 116 8.57 1.25 8.08
CA VAL A 116 7.53 2.08 7.47
C VAL A 116 8.05 2.66 6.16
N ILE A 117 7.31 2.44 5.07
CA ILE A 117 7.62 2.94 3.73
C ILE A 117 6.45 3.75 3.17
N LEU A 118 6.74 4.55 2.15
CA LEU A 118 5.71 5.22 1.37
C LEU A 118 5.58 4.58 -0.01
N ASP A 119 4.35 4.25 -0.40
CA ASP A 119 4.04 3.75 -1.74
C ASP A 119 4.23 4.86 -2.82
N PRO A 120 4.03 4.57 -4.12
CA PRO A 120 4.19 5.57 -5.18
C PRO A 120 3.31 6.83 -5.03
N GLU A 121 2.22 6.76 -4.27
CA GLU A 121 1.25 7.82 -4.02
C GLU A 121 1.42 8.46 -2.63
N ASN A 122 2.47 8.08 -1.91
CA ASN A 122 2.78 8.47 -0.53
C ASN A 122 1.84 7.91 0.55
N ASN A 123 1.10 6.85 0.25
CA ASN A 123 0.36 6.12 1.27
C ASN A 123 1.33 5.43 2.22
N ILE A 124 1.00 5.43 3.51
CA ILE A 124 1.83 4.85 4.56
C ILE A 124 1.62 3.33 4.57
N ILE A 125 2.72 2.59 4.40
CA ILE A 125 2.74 1.13 4.47
C ILE A 125 3.70 0.68 5.56
N GLU A 126 3.22 -0.20 6.43
CA GLU A 126 4.06 -0.91 7.40
C GLU A 126 4.39 -2.30 6.85
N ILE A 127 5.65 -2.73 6.98
CA ILE A 127 6.10 -4.09 6.70
C ILE A 127 6.43 -4.71 8.05
N VAL A 128 5.70 -5.75 8.44
CA VAL A 128 5.65 -6.25 9.83
C VAL A 128 6.01 -7.73 9.90
N ALA A 129 6.75 -8.14 10.93
CA ALA A 129 7.01 -9.53 11.31
C ALA A 129 6.61 -9.81 12.76
#